data_AF-A0A8H7QKW2-F1
#
_entry.id   AF-A0A8H7QKW2-F1
#
_cell.length_a   1.000
_cell.length_b   1.000
_cell.length_c   1.000
_cell.angle_alpha   90.00
_cell.angle_beta   90.00
_cell.angle_gamma   90.00
#
_symmetry.space_group_name_H-M   'P 1'
#
loop_
_entity.id
_entity.type
_entity.pdbx_description
1 polymer ?
#
loop_
_entity_poly.entity_id
_entity_poly.type
_entity_poly.pdbx_seq_one_letter_code
_entity_poly.pdbx_strand_id
1 'polypeptide(L)'
;MSTAYGKIPKPKTAVNLDTILPIHKTLRDGTEGLIQQVDPNNKSLVDYLHARFNAEIEDGSTYPQENLLDEQQFRDYFLGSDAFVMSKDGLIEPNKAYDWDEKVVGMFYVKPNYPGRCSHICNGGFFVMDSHRGKGAGVVMGEAFKVIVPAIGYKASMFNLVFENNPASIAIWKKLGFQQVGRVPNAGRLKNSPDKLVDALMFYYDFTTTTTAE
;
A
#
# COMPACT_ATOMS: atom_id res chain seq x y z
N MET A 1 -1.63 13.00 -13.72
CA MET A 1 -0.67 12.99 -14.85
C MET A 1 -1.09 11.91 -15.82
N SER A 2 -1.42 12.29 -17.06
CA SER A 2 -1.49 11.33 -18.16
C SER A 2 -0.08 10.75 -18.33
N THR A 3 0.11 9.48 -18.00
CA THR A 3 1.37 8.83 -18.36
C THR A 3 1.40 8.79 -19.90
N ALA A 4 2.58 8.87 -20.52
CA ALA A 4 2.72 8.68 -21.96
C ALA A 4 2.16 7.34 -22.48
N TYR A 5 1.77 6.45 -21.55
CA TYR A 5 1.30 5.09 -21.79
C TYR A 5 -0.18 4.86 -21.39
N GLY A 6 -0.91 5.91 -20.99
CA GLY A 6 -2.30 5.78 -20.52
C GLY A 6 -2.41 4.88 -19.27
N LYS A 7 -3.50 4.11 -19.17
CA LYS A 7 -3.68 3.12 -18.09
C LYS A 7 -2.80 1.91 -18.37
N ILE A 8 -1.82 1.66 -17.50
CA ILE A 8 -0.94 0.50 -17.62
C ILE A 8 -1.71 -0.77 -17.24
N PRO A 9 -1.81 -1.78 -18.13
CA PRO A 9 -2.49 -3.02 -17.81
C PRO A 9 -1.71 -3.81 -16.76
N LYS A 10 -2.41 -4.35 -15.77
CA LYS A 10 -1.85 -5.28 -14.80
C LYS A 10 -1.68 -6.70 -15.38
N PRO A 11 -0.78 -7.53 -14.84
CA PRO A 11 -0.70 -8.94 -15.18
C PRO A 11 -2.04 -9.67 -14.96
N LYS A 12 -2.21 -10.81 -15.62
CA LYS A 12 -3.35 -11.69 -15.34
C LYS A 12 -3.21 -12.29 -13.94
N THR A 13 -4.29 -12.24 -13.18
CA THR A 13 -4.39 -12.93 -11.89
C THR A 13 -4.01 -14.41 -12.06
N ALA A 14 -3.08 -14.87 -11.22
CA ALA A 14 -2.54 -16.23 -11.29
C ALA A 14 -3.35 -17.23 -10.45
N VAL A 15 -3.98 -16.76 -9.36
CA VAL A 15 -4.72 -17.58 -8.41
C VAL A 15 -6.08 -16.95 -8.13
N ASN A 16 -7.13 -17.76 -7.94
CA ASN A 16 -8.42 -17.25 -7.49
C ASN A 16 -8.28 -16.62 -6.09
N LEU A 17 -8.53 -15.31 -5.99
CA LEU A 17 -8.36 -14.56 -4.74
C LEU A 17 -9.29 -15.04 -3.62
N ASP A 18 -10.44 -15.64 -3.94
CA ASP A 18 -11.35 -16.20 -2.93
C ASP A 18 -10.73 -17.38 -2.16
N THR A 19 -9.64 -17.96 -2.68
CA THR A 19 -8.91 -19.05 -2.00
C THR A 19 -7.87 -18.55 -1.00
N ILE A 20 -7.56 -17.24 -1.02
CA ILE A 20 -6.58 -16.63 -0.11
C ILE A 20 -7.17 -15.51 0.74
N LEU A 21 -8.25 -14.87 0.29
CA LEU A 21 -8.94 -13.80 1.01
C LEU A 21 -10.17 -14.36 1.76
N PRO A 22 -10.50 -13.79 2.92
CA PRO A 22 -9.72 -12.77 3.63
C PRO A 22 -8.47 -13.35 4.30
N ILE A 23 -7.39 -12.58 4.35
CA ILE A 23 -6.21 -12.97 5.14
C ILE A 23 -6.43 -12.50 6.58
N HIS A 24 -6.38 -13.44 7.52
CA HIS A 24 -6.46 -13.14 8.95
C HIS A 24 -5.08 -12.85 9.53
N LYS A 25 -4.97 -11.76 10.31
CA LYS A 25 -3.75 -11.33 10.98
C LYS A 25 -4.06 -10.72 12.35
N THR A 26 -3.17 -10.96 13.30
CA THR A 26 -3.24 -10.37 14.64
C THR A 26 -2.19 -9.27 14.79
N LEU A 27 -2.59 -8.10 15.29
CA LEU A 27 -1.68 -7.01 15.64
C LEU A 27 -0.93 -7.32 16.95
N ARG A 28 0.12 -6.55 17.26
CA ARG A 28 0.94 -6.75 18.47
C ARG A 28 0.16 -6.54 19.77
N ASP A 29 -0.89 -5.75 19.74
CA ASP A 29 -1.77 -5.50 20.88
C ASP A 29 -2.90 -6.54 21.01
N GLY A 30 -2.90 -7.59 20.18
CA GLY A 30 -3.92 -8.63 20.17
C GLY A 30 -5.15 -8.29 19.33
N THR A 31 -5.20 -7.10 18.70
CA THR A 31 -6.30 -6.76 17.79
C THR A 31 -6.29 -7.71 16.58
N GLU A 32 -7.36 -8.47 16.40
CA GLU A 32 -7.58 -9.26 15.19
C GLU A 32 -8.00 -8.37 14.02
N GLY A 33 -7.48 -8.67 12.84
CA GLY A 33 -7.89 -7.98 11.61
C GLY A 33 -7.91 -8.89 10.39
N LEU A 34 -8.80 -8.54 9.48
CA LEU A 34 -9.05 -9.25 8.24
C LEU A 34 -8.72 -8.33 7.08
N ILE A 35 -7.97 -8.86 6.12
CA ILE A 35 -7.58 -8.15 4.90
C ILE A 35 -8.44 -8.66 3.75
N GLN A 36 -9.19 -7.75 3.14
CA GLN A 36 -10.06 -8.01 1.99
C GLN A 36 -9.76 -7.05 0.84
N GLN A 37 -10.21 -7.38 -0.36
CA GLN A 37 -10.19 -6.46 -1.48
C GLN A 37 -11.19 -5.30 -1.22
N VAL A 38 -10.79 -4.08 -1.58
CA VAL A 38 -11.67 -2.91 -1.52
C VAL A 38 -12.73 -3.05 -2.61
N ASP A 39 -14.00 -2.94 -2.23
CA ASP A 39 -15.10 -2.78 -3.18
C ASP A 39 -15.16 -1.31 -3.63
N PRO A 40 -14.83 -1.00 -4.90
CA PRO A 40 -14.84 0.38 -5.41
C PRO A 40 -16.25 1.00 -5.46
N ASN A 41 -17.30 0.18 -5.34
CA ASN A 41 -18.69 0.63 -5.32
C ASN A 41 -19.21 0.95 -3.90
N ASN A 42 -18.46 0.58 -2.85
CA ASN A 42 -18.80 0.96 -1.48
C ASN A 42 -18.43 2.42 -1.25
N LYS A 43 -19.34 3.33 -1.64
CA LYS A 43 -19.07 4.78 -1.65
C LYS A 43 -18.60 5.31 -0.29
N SER A 44 -19.21 4.89 0.82
CA SER A 44 -18.85 5.42 2.14
C SER A 44 -17.44 4.99 2.58
N LEU A 45 -17.01 3.77 2.24
CA LEU A 45 -15.62 3.34 2.45
C LEU A 45 -14.68 4.13 1.53
N VAL A 46 -15.02 4.27 0.25
CA VAL A 46 -14.16 4.98 -0.72
C VAL A 46 -13.98 6.44 -0.35
N ASP A 47 -15.05 7.14 0.04
CA ASP A 47 -15.00 8.52 0.52
C ASP A 47 -14.09 8.66 1.76
N TYR A 48 -14.19 7.69 2.69
CA TYR A 48 -13.34 7.65 3.87
C TYR A 48 -11.85 7.46 3.53
N LEU A 49 -11.53 6.48 2.67
CA LEU A 49 -10.15 6.23 2.24
C LEU A 49 -9.57 7.40 1.44
N HIS A 50 -10.41 8.08 0.65
CA HIS A 50 -10.05 9.29 -0.07
C HIS A 50 -9.66 10.42 0.89
N ALA A 51 -10.52 10.70 1.87
CA ALA A 51 -10.24 11.71 2.90
C ALA A 51 -8.96 11.39 3.68
N ARG A 52 -8.75 10.12 4.06
CA ARG A 52 -7.55 9.69 4.78
C ARG A 52 -6.28 9.82 3.93
N PHE A 53 -6.34 9.50 2.64
CA PHE A 53 -5.19 9.71 1.77
C PHE A 53 -4.88 11.20 1.56
N ASN A 54 -5.90 12.05 1.42
CA ASN A 54 -5.68 13.50 1.37
C ASN A 54 -5.06 14.05 2.65
N ALA A 55 -5.39 13.50 3.82
CA ALA A 55 -4.72 13.85 5.08
C ALA A 55 -3.22 13.47 5.07
N GLU A 56 -2.84 12.32 4.51
CA GLU A 56 -1.42 11.94 4.32
C GLU A 56 -0.69 12.89 3.36
N ILE A 57 -1.35 13.35 2.28
CA ILE A 57 -0.79 14.35 1.36
C ILE A 57 -0.59 15.68 2.10
N GLU A 58 -1.57 16.10 2.90
CA GLU A 58 -1.52 17.35 3.63
C GLU A 58 -0.43 17.33 4.72
N ASP A 59 -0.24 16.21 5.42
CA ASP A 59 0.87 16.01 6.35
C ASP A 59 2.23 16.12 5.63
N GLY A 60 2.32 15.64 4.37
CA GLY A 60 3.44 15.93 3.48
C GLY A 60 4.77 15.32 3.91
N SER A 61 4.71 14.19 4.61
CA SER A 61 5.89 13.49 5.16
C SER A 61 6.15 12.11 4.55
N THR A 62 5.17 11.51 3.86
CA THR A 62 5.22 10.11 3.43
C THR A 62 5.04 9.92 1.92
N TYR A 63 4.24 10.75 1.26
CA TYR A 63 3.95 10.70 -0.16
C TYR A 63 4.51 11.93 -0.91
N PRO A 64 4.93 11.79 -2.19
CA PRO A 64 5.48 12.90 -2.96
C PRO A 64 4.45 13.90 -3.48
N GLN A 65 3.15 13.57 -3.42
CA GLN A 65 2.05 14.45 -3.83
C GLN A 65 2.06 15.73 -2.99
N GLU A 66 1.80 16.87 -3.64
CA GLU A 66 1.66 18.17 -2.98
C GLU A 66 0.21 18.65 -2.96
N ASN A 67 -0.56 18.32 -4.01
CA ASN A 67 -1.95 18.72 -4.14
C ASN A 67 -2.88 17.57 -3.74
N LEU A 68 -3.93 17.91 -3.02
CA LEU A 68 -5.03 16.99 -2.72
C LEU A 68 -5.64 16.45 -4.01
N LEU A 69 -6.08 15.19 -3.96
CA LEU A 69 -6.80 14.59 -5.07
C LEU A 69 -8.29 14.89 -4.96
N ASP A 70 -8.95 15.11 -6.09
CA ASP A 70 -10.41 14.94 -6.17
C ASP A 70 -10.80 13.46 -6.15
N GLU A 71 -12.11 13.17 -6.10
CA GLU A 71 -12.61 11.79 -6.02
C GLU A 71 -12.15 10.94 -7.23
N GLN A 72 -12.24 11.49 -8.44
CA GLN A 72 -11.89 10.75 -9.66
C GLN A 72 -10.39 10.46 -9.71
N GLN A 73 -9.57 11.46 -9.36
CA GLN A 73 -8.12 11.30 -9.27
C GLN A 73 -7.72 10.27 -8.21
N PHE A 74 -8.39 10.25 -7.06
CA PHE A 74 -8.17 9.23 -6.03
C PHE A 74 -8.53 7.84 -6.56
N ARG A 75 -9.71 7.68 -7.19
CA ARG A 75 -10.11 6.41 -7.80
C ARG A 75 -9.10 5.94 -8.84
N ASP A 76 -8.67 6.81 -9.73
CA ASP A 76 -7.70 6.46 -10.79
C ASP A 76 -6.32 6.12 -10.23
N TYR A 77 -5.91 6.75 -9.13
CA TYR A 77 -4.60 6.54 -8.53
C TYR A 77 -4.57 5.33 -7.57
N PHE A 78 -5.47 5.30 -6.59
CA PHE A 78 -5.49 4.34 -5.48
C PHE A 78 -6.29 3.09 -5.81
N LEU A 79 -7.38 3.23 -6.56
CA LEU A 79 -8.27 2.13 -6.95
C LEU A 79 -8.09 1.72 -8.43
N GLY A 80 -7.13 2.31 -9.13
CA GLY A 80 -6.93 2.10 -10.57
C GLY A 80 -6.44 0.69 -10.95
N SER A 81 -5.96 -0.09 -9.97
CA SER A 81 -5.56 -1.49 -10.10
C SER A 81 -6.17 -2.34 -8.98
N ASP A 82 -5.38 -2.83 -8.03
CA ASP A 82 -5.89 -3.61 -6.90
C ASP A 82 -5.68 -2.82 -5.61
N ALA A 83 -6.68 -2.80 -4.74
CA ALA A 83 -6.61 -2.17 -3.43
C ALA A 83 -7.17 -3.12 -2.37
N PHE A 84 -6.54 -3.12 -1.21
CA PHE A 84 -6.86 -4.00 -0.09
C PHE A 84 -6.95 -3.18 1.18
N VAL A 85 -7.91 -3.54 2.02
CA VAL A 85 -8.17 -2.87 3.30
C VAL A 85 -8.12 -3.90 4.42
N MET A 86 -7.48 -3.52 5.52
CA MET A 86 -7.51 -4.27 6.76
C MET A 86 -8.58 -3.67 7.67
N SER A 87 -9.54 -4.49 8.10
CA SER A 87 -10.56 -4.10 9.08
C SER A 87 -10.48 -4.96 10.33
N LYS A 88 -10.81 -4.38 11.49
CA LYS A 88 -11.05 -5.14 12.73
C LYS A 88 -12.52 -5.52 12.85
N ASP A 89 -12.86 -6.38 13.81
CA ASP A 89 -14.24 -6.76 14.14
C ASP A 89 -15.04 -7.32 12.93
N GLY A 90 -14.40 -8.17 12.13
CA GLY A 90 -15.01 -8.80 10.96
C GLY A 90 -14.75 -8.09 9.63
N LEU A 91 -15.30 -8.64 8.55
CA LEU A 91 -15.22 -8.04 7.20
C LEU A 91 -16.04 -6.75 7.11
N ILE A 92 -15.73 -5.95 6.10
CA ILE A 92 -16.57 -4.84 5.66
C ILE A 92 -17.61 -5.42 4.72
N GLU A 93 -18.83 -5.57 5.24
CA GLU A 93 -20.00 -6.00 4.48
C GLU A 93 -20.54 -4.87 3.57
N PRO A 94 -20.99 -5.20 2.35
CA PRO A 94 -21.68 -4.24 1.48
C PRO A 94 -22.92 -3.66 2.16
N ASN A 95 -23.20 -2.37 1.92
CA ASN A 95 -24.40 -1.66 2.40
C ASN A 95 -24.56 -1.57 3.93
N LYS A 96 -23.56 -1.96 4.73
CA LYS A 96 -23.55 -1.77 6.18
C LYS A 96 -22.78 -0.50 6.54
N ALA A 97 -23.34 0.29 7.45
CA ALA A 97 -22.69 1.46 7.99
C ALA A 97 -21.71 1.06 9.10
N TYR A 98 -20.55 1.72 9.14
CA TYR A 98 -19.52 1.54 10.15
C TYR A 98 -19.03 2.91 10.62
N ASP A 99 -18.54 2.96 11.86
CA ASP A 99 -17.54 3.96 12.21
C ASP A 99 -16.22 3.54 11.58
N TRP A 100 -15.77 4.26 10.55
CA TRP A 100 -14.57 3.88 9.81
C TRP A 100 -13.27 4.09 10.58
N ASP A 101 -13.23 5.04 11.52
CA ASP A 101 -12.05 5.31 12.34
C ASP A 101 -11.79 4.20 13.36
N GLU A 102 -12.86 3.55 13.80
CA GLU A 102 -12.77 2.32 14.56
C GLU A 102 -12.55 1.12 13.64
N LYS A 103 -13.33 0.98 12.57
CA LYS A 103 -13.37 -0.24 11.73
C LYS A 103 -12.10 -0.48 10.93
N VAL A 104 -11.49 0.56 10.37
CA VAL A 104 -10.36 0.44 9.43
C VAL A 104 -9.03 0.55 10.17
N VAL A 105 -8.17 -0.45 9.99
CA VAL A 105 -6.80 -0.46 10.55
C VAL A 105 -5.84 0.24 9.60
N GLY A 106 -5.98 0.00 8.31
CA GLY A 106 -5.13 0.56 7.27
C GLY A 106 -5.47 -0.03 5.91
N MET A 107 -4.77 0.42 4.88
CA MET A 107 -4.96 -0.09 3.54
C MET A 107 -3.68 -0.05 2.72
N PHE A 108 -3.69 -0.75 1.59
CA PHE A 108 -2.66 -0.63 0.57
C PHE A 108 -3.21 -0.87 -0.83
N TYR A 109 -2.54 -0.31 -1.83
CA TYR A 109 -2.79 -0.62 -3.23
C TYR A 109 -1.62 -1.39 -3.85
N VAL A 110 -1.89 -2.07 -4.95
CA VAL A 110 -0.92 -2.71 -5.82
C VAL A 110 -1.22 -2.33 -7.26
N LYS A 111 -0.22 -1.80 -7.96
CA LYS A 111 -0.33 -1.42 -9.37
C LYS A 111 0.96 -1.71 -10.14
N PRO A 112 0.96 -1.77 -11.47
CA PRO A 112 2.20 -1.87 -12.23
C PRO A 112 3.11 -0.68 -11.94
N ASN A 113 4.40 -0.92 -11.66
CA ASN A 113 5.36 0.16 -11.44
C ASN A 113 5.83 0.78 -12.77
N TYR A 114 5.86 -0.03 -13.82
CA TYR A 114 6.37 0.34 -15.14
C TYR A 114 5.44 -0.19 -16.25
N PRO A 115 5.43 0.43 -17.44
CA PRO A 115 4.63 -0.03 -18.56
C PRO A 115 5.22 -1.28 -19.24
N GLY A 116 4.37 -1.96 -20.02
CA GLY A 116 4.77 -2.95 -21.03
C GLY A 116 5.64 -4.08 -20.48
N ARG A 117 6.88 -4.19 -20.99
CA ARG A 117 7.80 -5.30 -20.66
C ARG A 117 8.15 -5.41 -19.16
N CYS A 118 7.95 -4.32 -18.42
CA CYS A 118 8.28 -4.24 -17.00
C CYS A 118 7.04 -4.23 -16.08
N SER A 119 5.83 -4.43 -16.62
CA SER A 119 4.58 -4.39 -15.84
C SER A 119 4.41 -5.56 -14.86
N HIS A 120 5.27 -6.58 -14.95
CA HIS A 120 5.35 -7.67 -13.97
C HIS A 120 5.95 -7.23 -12.63
N ILE A 121 6.57 -6.04 -12.57
CA ILE A 121 7.06 -5.42 -11.34
C ILE A 121 5.95 -4.49 -10.82
N CYS A 122 5.39 -4.79 -9.65
CA CYS A 122 4.42 -3.90 -9.03
C CYS A 122 5.07 -2.80 -8.19
N ASN A 123 4.32 -1.72 -8.00
CA ASN A 123 4.47 -0.77 -6.91
C ASN A 123 3.33 -1.00 -5.92
N GLY A 124 3.52 -0.54 -4.69
CA GLY A 124 2.43 -0.40 -3.72
C GLY A 124 2.66 0.81 -2.83
N GLY A 125 1.55 1.32 -2.30
CA GLY A 125 1.54 2.35 -1.26
C GLY A 125 0.63 1.93 -0.14
N PHE A 126 1.01 2.30 1.07
CA PHE A 126 0.38 1.90 2.32
C PHE A 126 0.05 3.15 3.14
N PHE A 127 -1.02 3.10 3.93
CA PHE A 127 -1.19 3.98 5.08
C PHE A 127 -1.94 3.26 6.18
N VAL A 128 -1.72 3.69 7.42
CA VAL A 128 -2.24 3.09 8.65
C VAL A 128 -2.98 4.17 9.41
N MET A 129 -4.18 3.86 9.91
CA MET A 129 -4.94 4.80 10.72
C MET A 129 -4.19 5.11 12.01
N ASP A 130 -4.26 6.36 12.48
CA ASP A 130 -3.42 6.84 13.59
C ASP A 130 -3.60 6.02 14.87
N SER A 131 -4.83 5.61 15.16
CA SER A 131 -5.20 4.73 16.29
C SER A 131 -4.55 3.33 16.24
N HIS A 132 -4.01 2.96 15.08
CA HIS A 132 -3.40 1.65 14.79
C HIS A 132 -1.88 1.74 14.51
N ARG A 133 -1.29 2.94 14.54
CA ARG A 133 0.16 3.13 14.43
C ARG A 133 0.86 2.54 15.66
N GLY A 134 2.11 2.09 15.49
CA GLY A 134 2.90 1.46 16.55
C GLY A 134 2.48 0.03 16.96
N LYS A 135 1.29 -0.42 16.55
CA LYS A 135 0.73 -1.74 16.89
C LYS A 135 1.08 -2.87 15.92
N GLY A 136 1.94 -2.59 14.93
CA GLY A 136 2.40 -3.58 13.96
C GLY A 136 1.55 -3.73 12.70
N ALA A 137 0.52 -2.89 12.51
CA ALA A 137 -0.35 -2.90 11.34
C ALA A 137 0.41 -2.89 10.00
N GLY A 138 1.43 -2.03 9.85
CA GLY A 138 2.23 -1.98 8.63
C GLY A 138 3.01 -3.28 8.34
N VAL A 139 3.47 -3.98 9.38
CA VAL A 139 4.17 -5.28 9.20
C VAL A 139 3.19 -6.33 8.72
N VAL A 140 2.03 -6.49 9.37
CA VAL A 140 1.07 -7.54 9.01
C VAL A 140 0.44 -7.31 7.62
N MET A 141 0.19 -6.04 7.25
CA MET A 141 -0.23 -5.71 5.89
C MET A 141 0.87 -5.98 4.87
N GLY A 142 2.13 -5.73 5.20
CA GLY A 142 3.27 -6.07 4.35
C GLY A 142 3.47 -7.59 4.19
N GLU A 143 3.20 -8.39 5.22
CA GLU A 143 3.17 -9.85 5.11
C GLU A 143 2.05 -10.33 4.18
N ALA A 144 0.85 -9.76 4.33
CA ALA A 144 -0.28 -10.07 3.44
C ALA A 144 0.00 -9.65 2.00
N PHE A 145 0.63 -8.49 1.79
CA PHE A 145 1.10 -8.04 0.48
C PHE A 145 2.00 -9.09 -0.19
N LYS A 146 2.94 -9.70 0.55
CA LYS A 146 3.82 -10.75 0.00
C LYS A 146 3.07 -12.01 -0.45
N VAL A 147 1.90 -12.31 0.14
CA VAL A 147 1.04 -13.42 -0.27
C VAL A 147 0.19 -13.03 -1.49
N ILE A 148 -0.40 -11.84 -1.46
CA ILE A 148 -1.37 -11.37 -2.46
C ILE A 148 -0.70 -11.05 -3.79
N VAL A 149 0.45 -10.37 -3.77
CA VAL A 149 1.12 -9.86 -4.99
C VAL A 149 1.44 -10.95 -6.02
N PRO A 150 2.05 -12.09 -5.67
CA PRO A 150 2.25 -13.17 -6.63
C PRO A 150 0.93 -13.82 -7.08
N ALA A 151 -0.09 -13.88 -6.21
CA ALA A 151 -1.41 -14.41 -6.54
C ALA A 151 -2.14 -13.57 -7.61
N ILE A 152 -1.97 -12.25 -7.59
CA ILE A 152 -2.49 -11.35 -8.63
C ILE A 152 -1.57 -11.21 -9.86
N GLY A 153 -0.53 -12.05 -9.95
CA GLY A 153 0.24 -12.26 -11.18
C GLY A 153 1.54 -11.46 -11.32
N TYR A 154 1.88 -10.60 -10.36
CA TYR A 154 3.18 -9.92 -10.35
C TYR A 154 4.31 -10.87 -9.98
N LYS A 155 5.52 -10.55 -10.43
CA LYS A 155 6.74 -11.36 -10.22
C LYS A 155 7.74 -10.69 -9.28
N ALA A 156 7.64 -9.38 -9.11
CA ALA A 156 8.45 -8.61 -8.18
C ALA A 156 7.69 -7.38 -7.69
N SER A 157 8.19 -6.78 -6.61
CA SER A 157 7.74 -5.48 -6.11
C SER A 157 8.91 -4.50 -6.03
N MET A 158 8.63 -3.23 -6.32
CA MET A 158 9.55 -2.12 -6.23
C MET A 158 8.86 -0.91 -5.58
N PHE A 159 9.38 -0.46 -4.44
CA PHE A 159 9.03 0.82 -3.83
C PHE A 159 10.08 1.86 -4.21
N ASN A 160 9.67 2.86 -4.99
CA ASN A 160 10.60 3.82 -5.59
C ASN A 160 11.07 4.91 -4.61
N LEU A 161 10.19 5.34 -3.70
CA LEU A 161 10.43 6.50 -2.85
C LEU A 161 10.07 6.20 -1.39
N VAL A 162 10.93 5.45 -0.70
CA VAL A 162 10.83 5.31 0.77
C VAL A 162 11.78 6.34 1.40
N PHE A 163 11.23 7.48 1.83
CA PHE A 163 12.02 8.58 2.36
C PHE A 163 12.83 8.19 3.59
N GLU A 164 14.09 8.65 3.67
CA GLU A 164 15.03 8.22 4.71
C GLU A 164 14.63 8.69 6.12
N ASN A 165 13.85 9.78 6.21
CA ASN A 165 13.32 10.30 7.47
C ASN A 165 12.05 9.56 7.94
N ASN A 166 11.66 8.47 7.28
CA ASN A 166 10.60 7.55 7.70
C ASN A 166 11.20 6.21 8.18
N PRO A 167 11.81 6.18 9.38
CA PRO A 167 12.47 4.98 9.89
C PRO A 167 11.49 3.81 10.12
N ALA A 168 10.20 4.10 10.35
CA ALA A 168 9.17 3.08 10.53
C ALA A 168 8.95 2.26 9.25
N SER A 169 8.78 2.94 8.10
CA SER A 169 8.63 2.29 6.79
C SER A 169 9.87 1.47 6.43
N ILE A 170 11.06 2.05 6.64
CA ILE A 170 12.35 1.38 6.38
C ILE A 170 12.49 0.10 7.21
N ALA A 171 12.15 0.15 8.50
CA ALA A 171 12.21 -1.01 9.39
C ALA A 171 11.26 -2.12 8.95
N ILE A 172 10.06 -1.77 8.47
CA ILE A 172 9.09 -2.75 7.92
C ILE A 172 9.69 -3.46 6.72
N TRP A 173 10.17 -2.73 5.72
CA TRP A 173 10.67 -3.35 4.47
C TRP A 173 11.90 -4.22 4.72
N LYS A 174 12.84 -3.77 5.54
CA LYS A 174 13.99 -4.59 5.95
C LYS A 174 13.55 -5.87 6.67
N LYS A 175 12.61 -5.76 7.62
CA LYS A 175 12.08 -6.92 8.35
C LYS A 175 11.40 -7.93 7.43
N LEU A 176 10.71 -7.47 6.39
CA LEU A 176 10.00 -8.31 5.43
C LEU A 176 10.90 -8.89 4.34
N GLY A 177 12.21 -8.63 4.39
CA GLY A 177 13.20 -9.15 3.45
C GLY A 177 13.28 -8.38 2.13
N PHE A 178 12.72 -7.18 2.04
CA PHE A 178 12.93 -6.32 0.87
C PHE A 178 14.38 -5.82 0.88
N GLN A 179 15.01 -5.90 -0.28
CA GLN A 179 16.38 -5.45 -0.50
C GLN A 179 16.40 -3.97 -0.84
N GLN A 180 17.24 -3.20 -0.16
CA GLN A 180 17.52 -1.82 -0.58
C GLN A 180 18.42 -1.87 -1.82
N VAL A 181 17.89 -1.54 -2.99
CA VAL A 181 18.58 -1.65 -4.29
C VAL A 181 19.10 -0.31 -4.81
N GLY A 182 18.74 0.79 -4.16
CA GLY A 182 19.16 2.12 -4.60
C GLY A 182 18.83 3.22 -3.60
N ARG A 183 19.35 4.41 -3.89
CA ARG A 183 19.11 5.66 -3.17
C ARG A 183 19.05 6.80 -4.18
N VAL A 184 18.04 7.64 -4.07
CA VAL A 184 17.93 8.90 -4.79
C VAL A 184 18.31 10.02 -3.82
N PRO A 185 19.46 10.70 -4.01
CA PRO A 185 19.87 11.79 -3.14
C PRO A 185 18.94 13.00 -3.33
N ASN A 186 18.63 13.71 -2.24
CA ASN A 186 17.82 14.93 -2.26
C ASN A 186 16.45 14.77 -2.98
N ALA A 187 15.79 13.63 -2.78
CA ALA A 187 14.62 13.23 -3.56
C ALA A 187 13.34 14.03 -3.25
N GLY A 188 13.15 14.48 -2.00
CA GLY A 188 11.90 15.10 -1.57
C GLY A 188 12.10 16.33 -0.68
N ARG A 189 11.30 17.37 -0.93
CA ARG A 189 11.08 18.50 0.00
C ARG A 189 9.88 18.13 0.89
N LEU A 190 10.14 17.68 2.12
CA LEU A 190 9.11 17.15 3.02
C LEU A 190 8.79 18.15 4.14
N LYS A 191 7.51 18.27 4.52
CA LYS A 191 7.08 19.22 5.56
C LYS A 191 7.70 18.94 6.93
N ASN A 192 7.97 17.66 7.24
CA ASN A 192 8.63 17.23 8.47
C ASN A 192 10.17 17.32 8.40
N SER A 193 10.73 17.95 7.37
CA SER A 193 12.17 18.24 7.22
C SER A 193 12.36 19.54 6.41
N PRO A 194 11.82 20.69 6.89
CA PRO A 194 11.69 21.90 6.07
C PRO A 194 13.04 22.51 5.64
N ASP A 195 14.10 22.27 6.42
CA ASP A 195 15.42 22.87 6.20
C ASP A 195 16.34 22.05 5.27
N LYS A 196 15.85 20.92 4.73
CA LYS A 196 16.65 20.07 3.84
C LYS A 196 15.82 19.27 2.85
N LEU A 197 16.46 18.87 1.76
CA LEU A 197 15.94 17.81 0.92
C LEU A 197 16.26 16.45 1.57
N VAL A 198 15.33 15.52 1.45
CA VAL A 198 15.40 14.20 2.08
C VAL A 198 15.65 13.16 1.00
N ASP A 199 16.64 12.30 1.20
CA ASP A 199 16.91 11.17 0.30
C ASP A 199 15.73 10.18 0.31
N ALA A 200 15.59 9.44 -0.79
CA ALA A 200 14.66 8.33 -0.86
C ALA A 200 15.38 7.02 -1.16
N LEU A 201 15.05 5.98 -0.41
CA LEU A 201 15.54 4.62 -0.60
C LEU A 201 14.62 3.86 -1.54
N MET A 202 15.21 3.01 -2.37
CA MET A 202 14.49 2.11 -3.27
C MET A 202 14.54 0.69 -2.71
N PHE A 203 13.37 0.07 -2.54
CA PHE A 203 13.24 -1.29 -2.01
C PHE A 203 12.67 -2.23 -3.06
N TYR A 204 13.26 -3.42 -3.20
CA TYR A 204 12.89 -4.44 -4.16
C TYR A 204 12.64 -5.79 -3.47
N TYR A 205 11.69 -6.57 -3.98
CA TYR A 205 11.45 -7.94 -3.58
C TYR A 205 11.12 -8.81 -4.80
N ASP A 206 11.82 -9.94 -4.93
CA ASP A 206 11.58 -10.94 -5.98
C ASP A 206 10.65 -12.05 -5.45
N PHE A 207 9.51 -12.28 -6.11
CA PHE A 207 8.57 -13.34 -5.76
C PHE A 207 8.80 -14.64 -6.54
N THR A 208 9.76 -14.66 -7.48
CA THR A 208 10.09 -15.84 -8.28
C THR A 208 11.12 -16.73 -7.60
N THR A 209 11.97 -16.15 -6.76
CA THR A 209 12.89 -16.92 -5.92
C THR A 209 12.11 -17.53 -4.78
N THR A 210 11.94 -18.85 -4.80
CA THR A 210 11.42 -19.58 -3.65
C THR A 210 12.40 -19.37 -2.49
N THR A 211 12.03 -18.59 -1.48
CA THR A 211 12.75 -18.64 -0.22
C THR A 211 12.50 -20.04 0.36
N THR A 212 13.39 -20.98 0.09
CA THR A 212 13.57 -22.15 0.94
C THR A 212 13.95 -21.62 2.30
N ALA A 213 12.97 -21.50 3.18
CA ALA A 213 13.23 -21.37 4.61
C ALA A 213 13.75 -22.73 5.07
N GLU A 214 15.05 -22.79 5.36
CA GLU A 214 15.63 -23.79 6.27
C GLU A 214 15.22 -23.49 7.71
#